data_AF-A0A835LE22-F1
#
_entry.id   AF-A0A835LE22-F1
#
_cell.length_a   1.000
_cell.length_b   1.000
_cell.length_c   1.000
_cell.angle_alpha   90.00
_cell.angle_beta   90.00
_cell.angle_gamma   90.00
#
_symmetry.space_group_name_H-M   'P 1'
#
loop_
_entity.id
_entity.type
_entity.pdbx_description
1 polymer ?
#
loop_
_entity_poly.entity_id
_entity_poly.type
_entity_poly.pdbx_seq_one_letter_code
_entity_poly.pdbx_strand_id
1 'polypeptide(L)'
;MGNPGNGGAGLVCGDFEAKVVGVMAQGLGQVTNYEAECHAVALAMEVATNNNWSTIWIESDSKTVVQGSTRRMCLGSTEEDGIKLALMV
;
A
#
# COMPACT_ATOMS: atom_id res chain seq x y z
N MET A 1 -6.07 6.33 -22.88
CA MET A 1 -7.49 6.05 -22.62
C MET A 1 -7.55 4.80 -21.77
N GLY A 2 -8.21 4.87 -20.62
CA GLY A 2 -8.45 3.73 -19.76
C GLY A 2 -8.95 4.15 -18.39
N ASN A 3 -10.27 4.21 -18.23
CA ASN A 3 -10.95 4.09 -16.95
C ASN A 3 -12.36 3.52 -17.25
N PRO A 4 -12.51 2.19 -17.41
CA PRO A 4 -11.52 1.14 -17.14
C PRO A 4 -10.47 0.95 -18.26
N GLY A 5 -9.33 0.33 -17.92
CA GLY A 5 -8.25 -0.04 -18.82
C GLY A 5 -7.35 -1.12 -18.21
N ASN A 6 -6.26 -1.52 -18.88
CA ASN A 6 -5.35 -2.51 -18.30
C ASN A 6 -4.57 -1.88 -17.13
N GLY A 7 -4.68 -2.46 -15.93
CA GLY A 7 -4.08 -1.92 -14.70
C GLY A 7 -3.41 -2.99 -13.84
N GLY A 8 -2.63 -2.53 -12.87
CA GLY A 8 -1.94 -3.36 -11.89
C GLY A 8 -1.99 -2.72 -10.51
N ALA A 9 -1.54 -3.47 -9.51
CA ALA A 9 -1.30 -2.97 -8.17
C ALA A 9 0.03 -3.51 -7.67
N GLY A 10 0.72 -2.72 -6.87
CA GLY A 10 2.01 -3.06 -6.32
C GLY A 10 2.34 -2.21 -5.11
N LEU A 11 3.42 -2.57 -4.44
CA LEU A 11 3.94 -1.82 -3.32
C LEU A 11 5.42 -2.04 -3.10
N VAL A 12 6.03 -1.05 -2.45
CA VAL A 12 7.40 -1.09 -1.94
C VAL A 12 7.34 -0.93 -0.42
N CYS A 13 7.94 -1.88 0.31
CA CYS A 13 8.09 -1.84 1.76
C CYS A 13 9.47 -1.29 2.12
N GLY A 14 9.52 -0.19 2.86
CA GLY A 14 10.74 0.35 3.45
C GLY A 14 10.69 0.29 4.97
N ASP A 15 11.80 -0.05 5.62
CA ASP A 15 11.94 0.18 7.06
C ASP A 15 12.19 1.66 7.39
N PHE A 16 12.36 1.97 8.67
CA PHE A 16 12.62 3.33 9.16
C PHE A 16 13.95 3.92 8.65
N GLU A 17 14.91 3.10 8.22
CA GLU A 17 16.16 3.51 7.59
C GLU A 17 16.02 3.70 6.06
N ALA A 18 14.78 3.67 5.54
CA ALA A 18 14.45 3.71 4.12
C ALA A 18 15.08 2.57 3.30
N LYS A 19 15.46 1.47 3.95
CA LYS A 19 15.93 0.27 3.26
C LYS A 19 14.73 -0.52 2.77
N VAL A 20 14.77 -0.92 1.50
CA VAL A 20 13.72 -1.77 0.93
C VAL A 20 13.78 -3.16 1.55
N VAL A 21 12.72 -3.54 2.25
CA VAL A 21 12.56 -4.85 2.91
C VAL A 21 11.63 -5.78 2.13
N GLY A 22 10.91 -5.26 1.14
CA GLY A 22 10.02 -6.06 0.29
C GLY A 22 9.43 -5.28 -0.88
N VAL A 23 9.03 -6.00 -1.92
CA VAL A 23 8.30 -5.47 -3.08
C VAL A 23 7.25 -6.47 -3.53
N MET A 24 6.09 -5.99 -3.96
CA MET A 24 5.04 -6.83 -4.56
C MET A 24 4.47 -6.16 -5.80
N ALA A 25 4.08 -6.97 -6.78
CA ALA A 25 3.40 -6.52 -7.99
C ALA A 25 2.38 -7.58 -8.44
N GLN A 26 1.21 -7.12 -8.85
CA GLN A 26 0.09 -7.95 -9.29
C GLN A 26 -0.58 -7.31 -10.50
N GLY A 27 -0.74 -8.08 -11.58
CA GLY A 27 -1.56 -7.69 -12.73
C GLY A 27 -3.04 -7.89 -12.40
N LEU A 28 -3.87 -6.86 -12.63
CA LEU A 28 -5.30 -6.89 -12.31
C LEU A 28 -6.20 -7.01 -13.55
N GLY A 29 -5.62 -6.90 -14.75
CA GLY A 29 -6.39 -6.94 -15.99
C GLY A 29 -7.15 -5.64 -16.23
N GLN A 30 -8.40 -5.71 -16.70
CA GLN A 30 -9.21 -4.51 -16.96
C GLN A 30 -9.83 -3.98 -15.66
N VAL A 31 -9.28 -2.89 -15.14
CA VAL A 31 -9.75 -2.23 -13.91
C VAL A 31 -9.80 -0.72 -14.10
N THR A 32 -10.60 -0.05 -13.29
CA THR A 32 -10.55 1.41 -13.11
C THR A 32 -9.34 1.80 -12.27
N ASN A 33 -8.92 3.07 -12.37
CA ASN A 33 -7.83 3.57 -11.53
C ASN A 33 -8.14 3.45 -10.04
N TYR A 34 -9.40 3.70 -9.67
CA TYR A 34 -9.85 3.57 -8.30
C TYR A 34 -9.78 2.11 -7.80
N GLU A 35 -10.19 1.15 -8.62
CA GLU A 35 -10.08 -0.28 -8.28
C GLU A 35 -8.62 -0.71 -8.13
N ALA A 36 -7.73 -0.27 -9.02
CA ALA A 36 -6.30 -0.56 -8.92
C ALA A 36 -5.70 -0.07 -7.59
N GLU A 37 -6.08 1.15 -7.19
CA GLU A 37 -5.65 1.73 -5.92
C GLU A 37 -6.22 1.02 -4.69
N CYS A 38 -7.50 0.64 -4.72
CA CYS A 38 -8.10 -0.18 -3.65
C CYS A 38 -7.40 -1.54 -3.53
N HIS A 39 -7.04 -2.16 -4.66
CA HIS A 39 -6.27 -3.41 -4.67
C HIS A 39 -4.86 -3.22 -4.10
N ALA A 40 -4.19 -2.10 -4.39
CA ALA A 40 -2.87 -1.82 -3.83
C ALA A 40 -2.92 -1.67 -2.29
N VAL A 41 -3.96 -1.03 -1.75
CA VAL A 41 -4.18 -0.96 -0.28
C VAL A 41 -4.43 -2.34 0.30
N ALA A 42 -5.27 -3.16 -0.32
CA ALA A 42 -5.54 -4.52 0.15
C ALA A 42 -4.26 -5.36 0.16
N LEU A 43 -3.45 -5.28 -0.89
CA LEU A 43 -2.16 -5.95 -1.00
C LEU A 43 -1.20 -5.49 0.12
N ALA A 44 -1.16 -4.20 0.42
CA ALA A 44 -0.36 -3.66 1.53
C ALA A 44 -0.77 -4.23 2.89
N MET A 45 -2.07 -4.39 3.14
CA MET A 45 -2.59 -4.99 4.36
C MET A 45 -2.26 -6.49 4.46
N GLU A 46 -2.35 -7.24 3.36
CA GLU A 46 -1.98 -8.65 3.30
C GLU A 46 -0.48 -8.83 3.60
N VAL A 47 0.37 -8.02 2.99
CA VAL A 47 1.82 -8.04 3.24
C VAL A 47 2.12 -7.71 4.70
N ALA A 48 1.52 -6.66 5.25
CA ALA A 48 1.72 -6.30 6.66
C ALA A 48 1.31 -7.42 7.62
N THR A 49 0.16 -8.05 7.37
CA THR A 49 -0.35 -9.15 8.19
C THR A 49 0.56 -10.38 8.09
N ASN A 50 0.97 -10.77 6.89
CA ASN A 50 1.83 -11.93 6.66
C ASN A 50 3.23 -11.76 7.28
N ASN A 51 3.70 -10.51 7.42
CA ASN A 51 4.99 -10.19 8.04
C ASN A 51 4.88 -9.81 9.52
N ASN A 52 3.68 -9.88 10.12
CA ASN A 52 3.40 -9.46 11.50
C ASN A 52 3.81 -8.00 11.80
N TRP A 53 3.67 -7.11 10.83
CA TRP A 53 3.94 -5.68 11.03
C TRP A 53 2.74 -5.02 11.72
N SER A 54 2.94 -4.55 12.95
CA SER A 54 1.90 -3.90 13.76
C SER A 54 1.78 -2.40 13.50
N THR A 55 2.85 -1.79 13.00
CA THR A 55 2.95 -0.36 12.70
C THR A 55 3.33 -0.19 11.23
N ILE A 56 2.37 0.26 10.43
CA ILE A 56 2.58 0.53 9.01
C ILE A 56 2.15 1.96 8.64
N TRP A 57 2.87 2.54 7.69
CA TRP A 57 2.54 3.82 7.07
C TRP A 57 2.24 3.60 5.59
N ILE A 58 1.00 3.82 5.16
CA ILE A 58 0.64 3.74 3.74
C ILE A 58 0.86 5.11 3.09
N GLU A 59 1.67 5.13 2.03
CA GLU A 59 1.89 6.30 1.18
C GLU A 59 1.22 6.07 -0.18
N SER A 60 0.36 7.01 -0.57
CA SER A 60 -0.32 7.03 -1.87
C SER A 60 -0.40 8.47 -2.38
N ASP A 61 -0.28 8.64 -3.69
CA ASP A 61 -0.48 9.91 -4.38
C ASP A 61 -1.98 10.22 -4.66
N SER A 62 -2.86 9.24 -4.45
CA SER A 62 -4.30 9.38 -4.61
C SER A 62 -4.98 9.96 -3.37
N LYS A 63 -5.56 11.16 -3.52
CA LYS A 63 -6.32 11.83 -2.45
C LYS A 63 -7.51 11.00 -1.97
N THR A 64 -8.19 10.29 -2.87
CA THR A 64 -9.36 9.47 -2.55
C THR A 64 -8.96 8.30 -1.66
N VAL A 65 -7.84 7.64 -1.99
CA VAL A 65 -7.29 6.52 -1.21
C VAL A 65 -6.81 7.01 0.13
N VAL A 66 -6.01 8.08 0.16
CA VAL A 66 -5.53 8.66 1.41
C VAL A 66 -6.72 8.99 2.32
N GLN A 67 -7.77 9.64 1.82
CA GLN A 67 -8.95 9.95 2.64
C GLN A 67 -9.70 8.69 3.13
N GLY A 68 -9.84 7.67 2.29
CA GLY A 68 -10.49 6.40 2.68
C GLY A 68 -9.68 5.58 3.68
N SER A 69 -8.35 5.66 3.59
CA SER A 69 -7.38 4.89 4.39
C SER A 69 -6.85 5.65 5.61
N THR A 70 -7.18 6.95 5.75
CA THR A 70 -6.80 7.80 6.91
C THR A 70 -7.65 7.45 8.14
N ARG A 71 -7.64 6.19 8.55
CA ARG A 71 -7.80 5.81 9.94
C ARG A 71 -6.43 5.33 10.39
N ARG A 72 -5.77 6.14 11.20
CA ARG A 72 -4.44 5.88 11.77
C ARG A 72 -4.37 4.43 12.29
N MET A 73 -3.83 3.50 11.50
CA MET A 73 -3.61 2.11 11.89
C MET A 73 -2.27 2.04 12.62
N CYS A 74 -2.22 2.69 13.79
CA CYS A 74 -1.14 2.50 14.74
C CYS A 74 -1.65 1.52 15.79
N LEU A 75 -1.42 0.22 15.58
CA LEU A 75 -1.60 -0.78 16.63
C LEU A 75 -0.27 -0.92 17.38
N GLY A 76 0.03 0.04 18.25
CA GLY A 76 1.10 -0.07 19.26
C GLY A 76 2.52 0.29 18.80
N SER A 77 3.01 1.39 19.41
CA SER A 77 4.41 1.80 19.68
C SER A 77 5.39 2.19 18.56
N THR A 78 6.05 3.32 18.86
CA THR A 78 7.34 3.92 18.44
C THR A 78 7.68 4.03 16.95
N GLU A 79 7.95 5.27 16.52
CA GLU A 79 8.34 5.69 15.17
C GLU A 79 9.59 4.98 14.62
N GLU A 80 10.37 4.32 15.48
CA GLU A 80 11.61 3.62 15.18
C GLU A 80 11.39 2.19 14.63
N ASP A 81 10.16 1.67 14.62
CA ASP A 81 9.86 0.28 14.17
C ASP A 81 8.80 0.20 13.05
N GLY A 82 8.43 1.34 12.47
CA GLY A 82 7.38 1.42 11.45
C GLY A 82 7.84 0.97 10.07
N ILE A 83 6.98 0.24 9.34
CA ILE A 83 7.21 -0.09 7.92
C ILE A 83 6.42 0.87 7.03
N LYS A 84 7.12 1.57 6.14
CA LYS A 84 6.52 2.41 5.10
C LYS A 84 6.13 1.53 3.90
N LEU A 85 4.88 1.61 3.48
CA LEU A 85 4.33 0.91 2.32
C LEU A 85 3.92 1.96 1.28
N ALA A 86 4.69 2.08 0.19
CA ALA A 86 4.36 2.96 -0.92
C ALA A 86 3.57 2.20 -1.97
N LEU A 87 2.38 2.68 -2.34
CA LEU A 87 1.52 2.04 -3.35
C LEU A 87 1.99 2.38 -4.78
N MET A 88 1.88 1.42 -5.68
CA MET A 88 2.19 1.55 -7.11
C MET A 88 1.01 1.00 -7.92
N VAL A 89 0.43 1.81 -8.81
CA VAL A 89 -0.73 1.47 -9.64
C VAL A 89 -0.52 1.86 -11.10
#